data_AF-A0AA42ZJ56-F1
#
_entry.id   AF-A0AA42ZJ56-F1
#
_cell.length_a   1.000
_cell.length_b   1.000
_cell.length_c   1.000
_cell.angle_alpha   90.00
_cell.angle_beta   90.00
_cell.angle_gamma   90.00
#
_symmetry.space_group_name_H-M   'P 1'
#
loop_
_entity.id
_entity.type
_entity.pdbx_description
1 polymer ?
#
loop_
_entity_poly.entity_id
_entity_poly.type
_entity_poly.pdbx_seq_one_letter_code
_entity_poly.pdbx_strand_id
1 'polypeptide(L)' 'MIRFEKKNDLAPVCPHCKKEIIRVWYREIKGDLGKRCLYFCPDCRSCLGVSHRKGLTFGW' A
#
# COMPACT_ATOMS: atom_id res chain seq x y z
N MET A 1 -13.85 15.40 18.74
CA MET A 1 -14.15 14.64 17.50
C MET A 1 -13.03 14.92 16.52
N ILE A 2 -12.41 13.90 15.93
CA ILE A 2 -11.29 14.09 14.99
C ILE A 2 -11.87 14.49 13.63
N ARG A 3 -11.34 15.55 13.01
CA ARG A 3 -11.75 16.03 11.70
C ARG A 3 -10.84 15.45 10.61
N PHE A 4 -11.43 15.09 9.49
CA PHE A 4 -10.69 14.63 8.32
C PHE A 4 -10.26 15.83 7.48
N GLU A 5 -8.96 15.94 7.22
CA GLU A 5 -8.38 16.93 6.32
C GLU A 5 -7.52 16.21 5.28
N LYS A 6 -7.64 16.61 4.02
CA LYS A 6 -6.79 16.07 2.94
C LYS A 6 -5.51 16.88 2.87
N LYS A 7 -4.36 16.23 3.00
CA LYS A 7 -3.03 16.82 2.80
C LYS A 7 -2.27 16.01 1.76
N ASN A 8 -2.03 16.60 0.59
CA ASN A 8 -1.24 15.96 -0.47
C ASN A 8 0.23 16.38 -0.44
N ASP A 9 0.54 17.47 0.28
CA ASP A 9 1.88 18.04 0.36
C ASP A 9 2.79 17.31 1.37
N LEU A 10 2.22 16.36 2.13
CA LEU A 10 2.95 15.58 3.12
C LEU A 10 3.07 14.14 2.64
N ALA A 11 4.31 13.65 2.57
CA ALA A 11 4.59 12.24 2.36
C ALA A 11 4.24 11.45 3.63
N PRO A 12 3.61 10.27 3.52
CA PRO A 12 3.40 9.41 4.66
C PRO A 12 4.74 8.88 5.19
N VAL A 13 4.82 8.67 6.49
CA VAL A 13 6.02 8.14 7.15
C VAL A 13 5.88 6.64 7.35
N CYS A 14 6.95 5.89 7.12
CA CYS A 14 6.97 4.46 7.39
C CYS A 14 6.77 4.20 8.89
N PRO A 15 5.80 3.36 9.30
CA PRO A 15 5.55 3.10 10.71
C PRO A 15 6.72 2.38 11.39
N HIS A 16 7.55 1.66 10.63
CA HIS A 16 8.66 0.83 11.13
C HIS A 16 9.98 1.61 11.23
N CYS A 17 10.44 2.23 10.14
CA CYS A 17 11.75 2.92 10.14
C CYS A 17 11.65 4.45 10.30
N LYS A 18 10.43 5.00 10.41
CA LYS A 18 10.17 6.43 10.59
C LYS A 18 10.72 7.35 9.50
N LYS A 19 11.10 6.80 8.35
CA LYS A 19 11.50 7.57 7.16
C LYS A 19 10.30 7.94 6.30
N GLU A 20 10.39 9.08 5.62
CA GLU A 20 9.38 9.51 4.64
C GLU A 20 9.30 8.56 3.45
N ILE A 21 8.08 8.19 3.06
CA ILE A 21 7.81 7.30 1.94
C ILE A 21 7.52 8.16 0.71
N ILE A 22 8.58 8.44 -0.05
CA ILE A 22 8.49 9.18 -1.32
C ILE A 22 8.07 8.24 -2.47
N ARG A 23 8.35 6.94 -2.31
CA ARG A 23 7.96 5.88 -3.25
C ARG A 23 7.67 4.59 -2.51
N VAL A 24 6.76 3.78 -3.07
CA VAL A 24 6.39 2.47 -2.53
C VAL A 24 6.82 1.40 -3.53
N TRP A 25 7.51 0.37 -3.05
CA TRP A 25 7.79 -0.81 -3.86
C TRP A 25 6.65 -1.80 -3.73
N TYR A 26 6.39 -2.54 -4.80
CA TYR A 26 5.39 -3.60 -4.79
C TYR A 26 5.96 -4.88 -5.38
N ARG A 27 5.44 -6.02 -4.91
CA ARG A 27 5.71 -7.34 -5.48
C ARG A 27 4.38 -8.02 -5.79
N GLU A 28 4.21 -8.45 -7.03
CA GLU A 28 3.10 -9.32 -7.39
C GLU A 28 3.31 -10.71 -6.81
N ILE A 29 2.28 -11.21 -6.14
CA ILE A 29 2.18 -12.57 -5.63
C ILE A 29 1.06 -13.23 -6.39
N LYS A 30 1.38 -14.32 -7.08
CA LYS A 30 0.40 -15.17 -7.75
C LYS A 30 -0.31 -15.99 -6.68
N GLY A 31 -1.64 -15.97 -6.70
CA GLY A 31 -2.48 -16.90 -5.96
C GLY A 31 -3.52 -17.51 -6.89
N ASP A 32 -4.10 -18.62 -6.49
CA ASP A 32 -5.08 -19.37 -7.30
C ASP A 32 -6.35 -18.55 -7.63
N LEU A 33 -6.62 -17.51 -6.84
CA LEU A 33 -7.81 -16.63 -6.94
C LEU A 33 -7.42 -15.15 -7.11
N GLY A 34 -6.54 -14.85 -8.09
CA GLY A 34 -6.25 -13.49 -8.56
C GLY A 34 -4.87 -12.94 -8.20
N LYS A 35 -4.59 -11.71 -8.65
CA LYS A 35 -3.30 -11.04 -8.39
C LYS A 35 -3.33 -10.34 -7.02
N ARG A 36 -2.36 -10.67 -6.17
CA ARG A 36 -2.10 -9.95 -4.92
C ARG A 36 -0.85 -9.10 -5.08
N CYS A 37 -0.88 -7.86 -4.60
CA CYS A 37 0.27 -6.98 -4.59
C CYS A 37 0.68 -6.72 -3.14
N LEU A 38 1.90 -7.08 -2.79
CA LEU A 38 2.50 -6.76 -1.50
C LEU A 38 3.29 -5.46 -1.63
N TYR A 39 2.89 -4.43 -0.89
CA TYR A 39 3.56 -3.14 -0.84
C TYR A 39 4.53 -3.10 0.33
N PHE A 40 5.73 -2.59 0.10
CA PHE A 40 6.78 -2.55 1.10
C PHE A 40 7.63 -1.29 0.99
N CYS A 41 8.22 -0.90 2.13
CA CYS A 41 9.05 0.29 2.23
C CYS A 41 10.38 0.07 1.50
N PRO A 42 10.85 1.02 0.67
CA PRO A 42 12.13 0.89 -0.03
C PRO A 42 13.35 0.89 0.91
N ASP A 43 13.27 1.58 2.05
CA ASP A 43 14.39 1.71 2.99
C ASP A 43 14.55 0.49 3.90
N CYS A 44 13.48 0.08 4.59
CA CYS A 44 13.55 -0.97 5.61
C CYS A 44 12.96 -2.31 5.16
N ARG A 45 12.34 -2.35 3.97
CA ARG A 45 11.69 -3.54 3.39
C ARG A 45 10.50 -4.08 4.19
N SER A 46 10.07 -3.40 5.25
CA SER A 46 8.87 -3.77 6.00
C SER A 46 7.63 -3.67 5.13
N CYS A 47 6.71 -4.62 5.31
CA CYS A 47 5.44 -4.67 4.60
C CYS A 47 4.53 -3.52 5.05
N LEU A 48 4.14 -2.65 4.10
CA LEU A 48 3.23 -1.52 4.34
C LEU A 48 1.77 -1.92 4.16
N GLY A 49 1.51 -2.93 3.33
CA GLY A 49 0.16 -3.43 3.10
C GLY A 49 0.11 -4.49 2.00
N VAL A 50 -1.02 -5.19 1.94
CA VAL A 50 -1.29 -6.18 0.89
C VAL A 50 -2.60 -5.78 0.23
N SER A 51 -2.59 -5.63 -1.09
CA SER A 51 -3.81 -5.49 -1.88
C SER A 51 -4.13 -6.81 -2.56
N HIS A 52 -5.40 -7.16 -2.54
CA HIS A 52 -5.93 -8.26 -3.33
C HIS A 52 -6.88 -7.63 -4.35
N ARG A 53 -6.51 -7.65 -5.63
CA ARG A 53 -7.49 -7.36 -6.68
C ARG A 53 -8.35 -8.60 -6.84
N LYS A 54 -9.56 -8.58 -6.27
CA LYS A 54 -10.64 -9.44 -6.76
C LYS A 54 -10.83 -9.08 -8.23
N GLY A 55 -10.65 -10.05 -9.13
CA GLY A 55 -10.98 -9.85 -10.55
C GLY A 55 -12.41 -9.32 -10.65
N LEU A 56 -12.67 -8.40 -11.58
CA LEU A 56 -13.98 -7.77 -11.75
C LEU A 56 -15.09 -8.83 -11.81
N THR A 57 -15.83 -9.02 -10.72
CA THR A 57 -17.25 -9.31 -10.82
C THR A 57 -17.92 -7.96 -10.99
N PHE A 58 -18.15 -7.64 -12.27
CA PHE A 58 -18.79 -6.46 -12.79
C PHE A 58 -20.19 -6.31 -12.16
N GLY A 59 -20.33 -5.38 -11.21
CA GLY A 59 -21.64 -4.85 -10.83
C GLY A 59 -21.90 -3.63 -11.70
N TRP A 60 -22.92 -3.74 -12.56
CA TRP A 60 -23.53 -2.63 -13.28
C TRP A 60 -24.07 -1.58 -12.29
#